data_AF-A0A9N8EQJ6-F1
#
_entry.id   AF-A0A9N8EQJ6-F1
#
_cell.length_a   1.000
_cell.length_b   1.000
_cell.length_c   1.000
_cell.angle_alpha   90.00
_cell.angle_beta   90.00
_cell.angle_gamma   90.00
#
_symmetry.space_group_name_H-M   'P 1'
#
loop_
_entity.id
_entity.type
_entity.pdbx_description
1 polymer ?
#
loop_
_entity_poly.entity_id
_entity_poly.type
_entity_poly.pdbx_seq_one_letter_code
_entity_poly.pdbx_strand_id
1 'polypeptide(L)'
;MRIKISRSSNKTTARVNQGQQLTGARNGNNGSTQPEGTRRVCGFVCTHFLCAFLVFLACYRWKHLLPGYESEGSQWSKSKLSNEAATSVSATATTTLPPAVPPASSSKALDFSAPSLVDPSTVKRIFWMHVPKTGGSFFLPIFFQFCPKALAAERAAVGPGQQIDKEHLFDQWLLKNYPPEKWCNKNLMFYNMPCPGCHHHYSEHPNEEFFSLTVFRDPTERLWSGYRYNRQGSWQSDSNSTFYEFIREPNIMNCQLKMVLGHDCCKQNRQQIENMRLNVSLAIERVSQPRFFFGITERWAETMCLFHRWFGGEVLSDVDFHNNRKGRTLPPGKYRDDVPPHQELEWFEAIVPIFEARLKAANCLAYSPP
;
A
#
# COMPACT_ATOMS: atom_id res chain seq x y z
N MET A 1 5.61 28.37 34.19
CA MET A 1 4.90 29.16 33.16
C MET A 1 3.75 28.31 32.61
N ARG A 2 2.50 28.57 33.01
CA ARG A 2 1.32 27.84 32.53
C ARG A 2 0.60 28.70 31.49
N ILE A 3 0.66 28.30 30.23
CA ILE A 3 -0.03 28.98 29.13
C ILE A 3 -1.44 28.38 29.04
N LYS A 4 -2.46 29.18 29.39
CA LYS A 4 -3.87 28.87 29.11
C LYS A 4 -4.15 29.24 27.65
N ILE A 5 -4.62 28.27 26.86
CA ILE A 5 -5.14 28.50 25.51
C ILE A 5 -6.67 28.57 25.61
N SER A 6 -7.25 29.76 25.39
CA SER A 6 -8.70 29.95 25.28
C SER A 6 -9.16 29.62 23.86
N ARG A 7 -10.14 28.71 23.72
CA ARG A 7 -10.83 28.47 22.45
C ARG A 7 -12.00 29.45 22.31
N SER A 8 -11.93 30.29 21.29
CA SER A 8 -13.03 31.13 20.82
C SER A 8 -13.90 30.34 19.84
N SER A 9 -15.14 30.06 20.23
CA SER A 9 -16.19 29.55 19.36
C SER A 9 -16.83 30.70 18.57
N ASN A 10 -16.90 30.59 17.24
CA ASN A 10 -17.79 31.44 16.46
C ASN A 10 -18.53 30.66 15.35
N LYS A 11 -19.85 30.66 15.55
CA LYS A 11 -20.95 30.94 14.61
C LYS A 11 -21.11 30.08 13.36
N THR A 12 -22.09 29.19 13.52
CA THR A 12 -23.10 28.70 12.59
C THR A 12 -23.51 29.72 11.51
N THR A 13 -23.40 29.32 10.24
CA THR A 13 -24.14 29.92 9.12
C THR A 13 -25.03 28.87 8.46
N ALA A 14 -26.33 29.20 8.42
CA ALA A 14 -27.39 28.43 7.79
C ALA A 14 -27.19 28.33 6.28
N ARG A 15 -27.47 27.15 5.70
CA ARG A 15 -27.58 26.96 4.25
C ARG A 15 -29.04 26.81 3.86
N VAL A 16 -29.43 27.66 2.91
CA VAL A 16 -30.72 27.70 2.22
C VAL A 16 -30.84 26.49 1.29
N ASN A 17 -31.96 25.77 1.41
CA ASN A 17 -32.39 24.74 0.47
C ASN A 17 -33.06 25.40 -0.75
N GLN A 18 -32.56 25.13 -1.95
CA GLN A 18 -33.34 25.29 -3.18
C GLN A 18 -33.50 23.92 -3.82
N GLY A 19 -34.75 23.47 -3.87
CA GLY A 19 -35.15 22.32 -4.67
C GLY A 19 -35.38 22.75 -6.12
N GLN A 20 -34.92 21.93 -7.05
CA GLN A 20 -35.40 21.95 -8.42
C GLN A 20 -35.91 20.55 -8.77
N GLN A 21 -37.20 20.50 -9.06
CA GLN A 21 -37.89 19.42 -9.74
C GLN A 21 -37.43 19.38 -11.20
N LEU A 22 -37.19 18.18 -11.73
CA LEU A 22 -37.19 17.92 -13.17
C LEU A 22 -38.17 16.79 -13.46
N THR A 23 -39.18 17.13 -14.24
CA THR A 23 -40.19 16.23 -14.82
C THR A 23 -39.98 16.15 -16.33
N GLY A 24 -40.22 14.96 -16.90
CA GLY A 24 -40.49 14.74 -18.33
C GLY A 24 -39.28 14.23 -19.13
N ALA A 25 -39.40 13.38 -20.15
CA ALA A 25 -40.56 12.70 -20.74
C ALA A 25 -40.05 11.52 -21.60
N ARG A 26 -40.96 10.61 -21.92
CA ARG A 26 -40.80 9.37 -22.70
C ARG A 26 -40.75 9.60 -24.22
N ASN A 27 -40.28 8.54 -24.89
CA ASN A 27 -40.61 8.04 -26.23
C ASN A 27 -39.78 8.49 -27.44
N GLY A 28 -39.35 7.48 -28.21
CA GLY A 28 -38.78 7.63 -29.55
C GLY A 28 -38.22 6.33 -30.11
N ASN A 29 -39.07 5.31 -30.29
CA ASN A 29 -38.78 4.08 -31.04
C ASN A 29 -38.75 4.43 -32.53
N ASN A 30 -37.65 4.18 -33.25
CA ASN A 30 -37.64 4.24 -34.72
C ASN A 30 -36.93 3.02 -35.31
N GLY A 31 -37.70 2.29 -36.12
CA GLY A 31 -37.31 1.07 -36.80
C GLY A 31 -36.31 1.28 -37.93
N SER A 32 -35.50 0.25 -38.15
CA SER A 32 -34.56 0.13 -39.25
C SER A 32 -35.22 -0.51 -40.47
N THR A 33 -35.18 0.21 -41.58
CA THR A 33 -35.43 -0.31 -42.93
C THR A 33 -34.09 -0.75 -43.55
N GLN A 34 -34.05 -1.99 -44.07
CA GLN A 34 -33.00 -2.45 -44.98
C GLN A 34 -33.18 -1.88 -46.40
N PRO A 35 -32.11 -1.87 -47.19
CA PRO A 35 -32.22 -2.46 -48.52
C PRO A 35 -31.05 -3.39 -48.91
N GLU A 36 -31.40 -4.30 -49.81
CA GLU A 36 -30.61 -5.35 -50.44
C GLU A 36 -29.60 -4.85 -51.50
N GLY A 37 -28.63 -5.72 -51.81
CA GLY A 37 -27.90 -5.79 -53.08
C GLY A 37 -26.57 -5.01 -53.11
N THR A 38 -25.40 -5.59 -53.37
CA THR A 38 -25.08 -6.47 -54.51
C THR A 38 -23.69 -7.11 -54.35
N ARG A 39 -23.52 -8.25 -55.03
CA ARG A 39 -22.30 -9.08 -55.16
C ARG A 39 -21.07 -8.30 -55.65
N ARG A 40 -19.87 -8.70 -55.17
CA ARG A 40 -18.67 -8.92 -56.01
C ARG A 40 -17.74 -9.96 -55.38
N VAL A 41 -17.15 -10.75 -56.27
CA VAL A 41 -16.25 -11.89 -56.07
C VAL A 41 -14.80 -11.41 -56.01
N CYS A 42 -14.01 -11.97 -55.09
CA CYS A 42 -12.56 -12.26 -55.14
C CYS A 42 -12.23 -12.85 -53.74
N GLY A 43 -11.75 -14.07 -53.55
CA GLY A 43 -10.60 -14.68 -54.19
C GLY A 43 -9.35 -14.31 -53.40
N PHE A 44 -8.71 -15.30 -52.79
CA PHE A 44 -7.35 -15.35 -52.20
C PHE A 44 -7.14 -15.30 -50.66
N VAL A 45 -6.30 -16.28 -50.26
CA VAL A 45 -5.47 -16.45 -49.05
C VAL A 45 -6.10 -17.08 -47.79
N CYS A 46 -6.16 -18.41 -47.83
CA CYS A 46 -6.28 -19.28 -46.66
C CYS A 46 -4.90 -19.88 -46.32
N THR A 47 -4.08 -19.21 -45.50
CA THR A 47 -2.82 -19.79 -44.96
C THR A 47 -2.46 -19.34 -43.53
N HIS A 48 -3.22 -18.47 -42.87
CA HIS A 48 -2.83 -17.95 -41.54
C HIS A 48 -3.45 -18.68 -40.34
N PHE A 49 -4.40 -19.60 -40.54
CA PHE A 49 -5.03 -20.32 -39.41
C PHE A 49 -4.26 -21.54 -38.91
N LEU A 50 -3.34 -22.10 -39.69
CA LEU A 50 -2.55 -23.28 -39.28
C LEU A 50 -1.37 -22.96 -38.37
N CYS A 51 -0.81 -21.74 -38.40
CA CYS A 51 0.26 -21.34 -37.48
C CYS A 51 -0.26 -21.07 -36.06
N ALA A 52 -1.46 -20.52 -35.90
CA ALA A 52 -2.01 -20.23 -34.57
C ALA A 52 -2.37 -21.50 -33.79
N PHE A 53 -2.81 -22.57 -34.47
CA PHE A 53 -3.19 -23.83 -33.82
C PHE A 53 -1.98 -24.67 -33.40
N LEU A 54 -0.87 -24.61 -34.16
CA LEU A 54 0.37 -25.33 -33.82
C LEU A 54 1.12 -24.69 -32.64
N VAL A 55 1.06 -23.36 -32.49
CA VAL A 55 1.62 -22.66 -31.31
C VAL A 55 0.82 -23.00 -30.04
N PHE A 56 -0.50 -23.13 -30.14
CA PHE A 56 -1.35 -23.53 -29.01
C PHE A 56 -1.07 -24.96 -28.55
N LEU A 57 -0.86 -25.91 -29.47
CA LEU A 57 -0.50 -27.29 -29.14
C LEU A 57 0.91 -27.42 -28.57
N ALA A 58 1.87 -26.59 -29.01
CA ALA A 58 3.22 -26.56 -28.44
C ALA A 58 3.24 -26.01 -27.01
N CYS A 59 2.44 -24.99 -26.68
CA CYS A 59 2.32 -24.48 -25.32
C CYS A 59 1.55 -25.43 -24.40
N TYR A 60 0.55 -26.16 -24.89
CA TYR A 60 -0.20 -27.13 -24.09
C TYR A 60 0.65 -28.35 -23.70
N ARG A 61 1.58 -28.76 -24.58
CA ARG A 61 2.45 -29.93 -24.35
C ARG A 61 3.64 -29.62 -23.44
N TRP A 62 4.06 -28.36 -23.31
CA TRP A 62 5.13 -27.95 -22.38
C TRP A 62 4.70 -28.06 -20.91
N LYS A 63 3.41 -27.93 -20.61
CA LYS A 63 2.89 -27.93 -19.23
C LYS A 63 2.86 -29.32 -18.57
N HIS A 64 3.12 -30.39 -19.33
CA HIS A 64 3.01 -31.79 -18.86
C HIS A 64 4.33 -32.58 -18.89
N LEU A 65 5.48 -31.93 -19.15
CA LEU A 65 6.79 -32.60 -19.24
C LEU A 65 7.79 -32.20 -18.15
N LEU A 66 7.36 -31.48 -17.11
CA LEU A 66 8.17 -31.28 -15.90
C LEU A 66 7.68 -32.23 -14.80
N PRO A 67 8.45 -33.28 -14.45
CA PRO A 67 8.19 -34.06 -13.25
C PRO A 67 8.66 -33.25 -12.04
N GLY A 68 7.78 -33.07 -11.05
CA GLY A 68 8.16 -32.60 -9.71
C GLY A 68 7.78 -31.16 -9.39
N TYR A 69 6.49 -30.86 -9.33
CA TYR A 69 5.97 -29.84 -8.40
C TYR A 69 4.52 -30.19 -8.05
N GLU A 70 4.36 -31.14 -7.14
CA GLU A 70 3.06 -31.40 -6.51
C GLU A 70 2.72 -30.21 -5.61
N SER A 71 1.74 -29.42 -6.04
CA SER A 71 1.05 -28.51 -5.14
C SER A 71 0.21 -29.36 -4.19
N GLU A 72 0.68 -29.53 -2.95
CA GLU A 72 -0.16 -30.04 -1.87
C GLU A 72 -1.36 -29.10 -1.68
N GLY A 73 -2.50 -29.53 -2.22
CA GLY A 73 -3.79 -28.99 -1.88
C GLY A 73 -4.08 -29.32 -0.42
N SER A 74 -3.90 -28.33 0.45
CA SER A 74 -4.29 -28.41 1.86
C SER A 74 -5.82 -28.52 1.97
N GLN A 75 -6.30 -29.76 1.96
CA GLN A 75 -7.63 -30.13 2.39
C GLN A 75 -7.69 -29.98 3.91
N TRP A 76 -8.29 -28.90 4.39
CA TRP A 76 -8.60 -28.72 5.80
C TRP A 76 -9.67 -29.74 6.20
N SER A 77 -9.25 -30.84 6.82
CA SER A 77 -10.17 -31.74 7.52
C SER A 77 -10.53 -31.13 8.89
N LYS A 78 -11.83 -31.04 9.16
CA LYS A 78 -12.37 -30.68 10.48
C LYS A 78 -12.11 -31.87 11.42
N SER A 79 -11.00 -31.85 12.17
CA SER A 79 -10.85 -32.76 13.30
C SER A 79 -11.50 -32.17 14.55
N LYS A 80 -12.44 -32.94 15.10
CA LYS A 80 -13.04 -32.74 16.42
C LYS A 80 -11.93 -32.82 17.48
N LEU A 81 -11.74 -31.75 18.24
CA LEU A 81 -11.05 -31.81 19.53
C LEU A 81 -11.99 -32.45 20.55
N SER A 82 -11.71 -33.71 20.90
CA SER A 82 -12.25 -34.37 22.08
C SER A 82 -11.48 -33.95 23.32
N ASN A 83 -12.22 -33.73 24.40
CA ASN A 83 -11.75 -33.44 25.75
C ASN A 83 -10.78 -34.52 26.24
N GLU A 84 -9.56 -34.14 26.61
CA GLU A 84 -8.70 -34.95 27.48
C GLU A 84 -8.52 -34.28 28.84
N ALA A 85 -8.62 -35.14 29.85
CA ALA A 85 -8.68 -34.81 31.26
C ALA A 85 -7.35 -34.25 31.79
N ALA A 86 -7.48 -33.30 32.71
CA ALA A 86 -6.36 -32.71 33.43
C ALA A 86 -5.75 -33.72 34.41
N THR A 87 -4.54 -34.18 34.11
CA THR A 87 -3.67 -34.86 35.08
C THR A 87 -2.73 -33.83 35.68
N SER A 88 -2.90 -33.53 36.97
CA SER A 88 -2.05 -32.60 37.71
C SER A 88 -0.70 -33.25 38.02
N VAL A 89 0.35 -32.83 37.32
CA VAL A 89 1.74 -33.15 37.70
C VAL A 89 2.34 -31.91 38.34
N SER A 90 2.61 -32.01 39.64
CA SER A 90 3.29 -30.99 40.42
C SER A 90 4.79 -31.09 40.16
N ALA A 91 5.33 -30.14 39.39
CA ALA A 91 6.77 -30.02 39.14
C ALA A 91 7.28 -28.71 39.75
N THR A 92 8.11 -28.84 40.79
CA THR A 92 8.80 -27.75 41.46
C THR A 92 9.93 -27.23 40.55
N ALA A 93 9.64 -26.23 39.73
CA ALA A 93 10.61 -25.60 38.85
C ALA A 93 11.40 -24.51 39.62
N THR A 94 12.65 -24.82 39.96
CA THR A 94 13.63 -23.84 40.45
C THR A 94 13.85 -22.78 39.37
N THR A 95 13.34 -21.57 39.61
CA THR A 95 13.42 -20.45 38.67
C THR A 95 14.81 -19.82 38.77
N THR A 96 15.75 -20.28 37.93
CA THR A 96 17.00 -19.56 37.68
C THR A 96 16.68 -18.30 36.90
N LEU A 97 16.87 -17.13 37.53
CA LEU A 97 16.72 -15.83 36.87
C LEU A 97 17.67 -15.77 35.66
N PRO A 98 17.19 -15.37 34.47
CA PRO A 98 18.05 -15.17 33.32
C PRO A 98 19.09 -14.09 33.64
N PRO A 99 20.32 -14.21 33.11
CA PRO A 99 21.38 -13.23 33.33
C PRO A 99 20.90 -11.84 32.91
N ALA A 100 21.21 -10.84 33.74
CA ALA A 100 20.85 -9.45 33.50
C ALA A 100 21.32 -9.01 32.10
N VAL A 101 20.38 -8.52 31.30
CA VAL A 101 20.68 -7.94 29.98
C VAL A 101 21.67 -6.78 30.18
N PRO A 102 22.82 -6.77 29.49
CA PRO A 102 23.79 -5.70 29.65
C PRO A 102 23.13 -4.34 29.32
N PRO A 103 23.47 -3.28 30.05
CA PRO A 103 22.90 -1.95 29.83
C PRO A 103 23.13 -1.53 28.38
N ALA A 104 22.05 -1.15 27.70
CA ALA A 104 22.06 -0.71 26.32
C ALA A 104 23.18 0.33 26.11
N SER A 105 24.15 -0.01 25.28
CA SER A 105 25.30 0.85 24.99
C SER A 105 24.79 2.19 24.46
N SER A 106 25.20 3.28 25.10
CA SER A 106 25.25 4.66 24.59
C SER A 106 24.47 4.87 23.29
N SER A 107 23.20 5.25 23.42
CA SER A 107 22.36 5.66 22.29
C SER A 107 23.09 6.73 21.48
N LYS A 108 23.69 6.36 20.34
CA LYS A 108 24.11 7.35 19.34
C LYS A 108 22.88 8.20 19.08
N ALA A 109 22.98 9.50 19.35
CA ALA A 109 21.91 10.43 19.02
C ALA A 109 21.58 10.23 17.54
N LEU A 110 20.36 9.82 17.25
CA LEU A 110 19.89 9.66 15.88
C LEU A 110 20.04 11.02 15.21
N ASP A 111 20.91 11.11 14.20
CA ASP A 111 21.06 12.33 13.43
C ASP A 111 19.83 12.47 12.53
N PHE A 112 18.93 13.37 12.94
CA PHE A 112 17.73 13.73 12.18
C PHE A 112 17.98 14.92 11.24
N SER A 113 19.23 15.13 10.82
CA SER A 113 19.57 16.16 9.84
C SER A 113 18.70 16.04 8.59
N ALA A 114 18.42 17.20 7.96
CA ALA A 114 17.65 17.25 6.73
C ALA A 114 18.27 16.29 5.72
N PRO A 115 17.50 15.36 5.11
CA PRO A 115 18.05 14.58 4.02
C PRO A 115 18.53 15.56 2.94
N SER A 116 19.80 15.46 2.58
CA SER A 116 20.33 16.18 1.43
C SER A 116 19.47 15.84 0.21
N LEU A 117 19.11 16.86 -0.57
CA LEU A 117 18.34 16.69 -1.80
C LEU A 117 18.98 15.56 -2.63
N VAL A 118 18.22 14.50 -2.88
CA VAL A 118 18.65 13.37 -3.70
C VAL A 118 18.34 13.72 -5.14
N ASP A 119 19.36 13.80 -5.99
CA ASP A 119 19.18 13.92 -7.43
C ASP A 119 18.50 12.63 -7.97
N PRO A 120 17.27 12.69 -8.52
CA PRO A 120 16.56 11.54 -9.06
C PRO A 120 17.33 10.76 -10.13
N SER A 121 18.23 11.42 -10.85
CA SER A 121 19.04 10.79 -11.89
C SER A 121 20.09 9.83 -11.31
N THR A 122 20.44 10.01 -10.03
CA THR A 122 21.38 9.15 -9.30
C THR A 122 20.70 7.94 -8.65
N VAL A 123 19.37 7.96 -8.53
CA VAL A 123 18.59 6.86 -7.97
C VAL A 123 18.52 5.72 -8.99
N LYS A 124 19.29 4.66 -8.74
CA LYS A 124 19.32 3.48 -9.61
C LYS A 124 18.26 2.45 -9.22
N ARG A 125 17.88 2.38 -7.94
CA ARG A 125 17.03 1.31 -7.44
C ARG A 125 16.05 1.79 -6.38
N ILE A 126 14.79 1.40 -6.55
CA ILE A 126 13.69 1.75 -5.66
C ILE A 126 12.98 0.47 -5.22
N PHE A 127 12.68 0.40 -3.94
CA PHE A 127 11.81 -0.60 -3.35
C PHE A 127 10.55 0.10 -2.82
N TRP A 128 9.42 -0.12 -3.48
CA TRP A 128 8.13 0.40 -3.03
C TRP A 128 7.48 -0.60 -2.07
N MET A 129 7.62 -0.39 -0.76
CA MET A 129 7.02 -1.26 0.24
C MET A 129 5.54 -0.91 0.42
N HIS A 130 4.67 -1.50 -0.41
CA HIS A 130 3.23 -1.28 -0.34
C HIS A 130 2.59 -1.99 0.86
N VAL A 131 2.47 -1.28 1.98
CA VAL A 131 1.70 -1.78 3.13
C VAL A 131 0.20 -1.70 2.81
N PRO A 132 -0.58 -2.77 3.05
CA PRO A 132 -2.03 -2.73 2.90
C PRO A 132 -2.69 -1.55 3.64
N LYS A 133 -3.54 -0.82 2.93
CA LYS A 133 -4.44 0.24 3.45
C LYS A 133 -3.75 1.51 3.98
N THR A 134 -2.52 1.78 3.56
CA THR A 134 -1.75 2.96 3.97
C THR A 134 -1.51 3.96 2.83
N GLY A 135 -2.48 4.13 1.93
CA GLY A 135 -2.37 5.07 0.82
C GLY A 135 -1.59 4.52 -0.38
N GLY A 136 -1.97 3.34 -0.89
CA GLY A 136 -1.34 2.73 -2.07
C GLY A 136 -1.31 3.59 -3.35
N SER A 137 -2.12 4.66 -3.42
CA SER A 137 -2.02 5.69 -4.47
C SER A 137 -0.71 6.47 -4.43
N PHE A 138 0.07 6.39 -3.35
CA PHE A 138 1.42 6.96 -3.26
C PHE A 138 2.38 6.38 -4.31
N PHE A 139 2.04 5.24 -4.93
CA PHE A 139 2.77 4.76 -6.09
C PHE A 139 2.75 5.76 -7.26
N LEU A 140 1.69 6.56 -7.42
CA LEU A 140 1.58 7.55 -8.52
C LEU A 140 2.67 8.63 -8.46
N PRO A 141 2.87 9.37 -7.36
CA PRO A 141 3.96 10.34 -7.27
C PRO A 141 5.32 9.68 -7.44
N ILE A 142 5.55 8.47 -6.90
CA ILE A 142 6.79 7.72 -7.14
C ILE A 142 6.97 7.50 -8.65
N PHE A 143 5.96 6.92 -9.31
CA PHE A 143 6.06 6.56 -10.71
C PHE A 143 6.32 7.79 -11.59
N PHE A 144 5.58 8.87 -11.42
CA PHE A 144 5.76 10.06 -12.26
C PHE A 144 7.04 10.84 -11.95
N GLN A 145 7.53 10.82 -10.71
CA GLN A 145 8.82 11.42 -10.35
C GLN A 145 9.99 10.74 -11.08
N PHE A 146 9.96 9.41 -11.15
CA PHE A 146 11.04 8.64 -11.75
C PHE A 146 10.81 8.27 -13.22
N CYS A 147 9.61 8.54 -13.73
CA CYS A 147 9.20 8.29 -15.11
C CYS A 147 8.54 9.54 -15.74
N PRO A 148 9.27 10.67 -15.84
CA PRO A 148 8.71 11.95 -16.25
C PRO A 148 8.14 11.94 -17.69
N LYS A 149 8.63 11.03 -18.55
CA LYS A 149 8.08 10.86 -19.90
C LYS A 149 6.64 10.36 -19.88
N ALA A 150 6.28 9.51 -18.91
CA ALA A 150 4.92 9.00 -18.76
C ALA A 150 3.95 10.13 -18.42
N LEU A 151 4.33 10.97 -17.45
CA LEU A 151 3.55 12.16 -17.09
C LEU A 151 3.37 13.11 -18.28
N ALA A 152 4.45 13.35 -19.05
CA ALA A 152 4.38 14.21 -20.22
C ALA A 152 3.42 13.65 -21.29
N ALA A 153 3.40 12.34 -21.50
CA ALA A 153 2.48 11.70 -22.42
C ALA A 153 1.01 11.77 -21.96
N GLU A 154 0.73 11.57 -20.67
CA GLU A 154 -0.61 11.76 -20.11
C GLU A 154 -1.12 13.17 -20.32
N ARG A 155 -0.30 14.17 -19.96
CA ARG A 155 -0.65 15.59 -20.13
C ARG A 155 -0.85 15.97 -21.59
N ALA A 156 -0.05 15.40 -22.50
CA ALA A 156 -0.23 15.61 -23.93
C ALA A 156 -1.53 14.99 -24.46
N ALA A 157 -1.95 13.85 -23.91
CA ALA A 157 -3.16 13.15 -24.33
C ALA A 157 -4.45 13.88 -23.91
N VAL A 158 -4.48 14.47 -22.71
CA VAL A 158 -5.65 15.25 -22.23
C VAL A 158 -5.64 16.70 -22.74
N GLY A 159 -4.46 17.25 -23.02
CA GLY A 159 -4.30 18.62 -23.47
C GLY A 159 -4.20 19.65 -22.33
N PRO A 160 -3.84 20.89 -22.65
CA PRO A 160 -3.52 21.91 -21.64
C PRO A 160 -4.69 22.21 -20.70
N GLY A 161 -4.43 22.23 -19.40
CA GLY A 161 -5.42 22.57 -18.37
C GLY A 161 -6.47 21.49 -18.06
N GLN A 162 -6.42 20.34 -18.76
CA GLN A 162 -7.26 19.19 -18.42
C GLN A 162 -6.59 18.31 -17.37
N GLN A 163 -7.41 17.71 -16.50
CA GLN A 163 -6.94 16.73 -15.52
C GLN A 163 -6.73 15.37 -16.20
N ILE A 164 -5.71 14.64 -15.75
CA ILE A 164 -5.50 13.24 -16.16
C ILE A 164 -6.72 12.42 -15.72
N ASP A 165 -7.18 11.51 -16.60
CA ASP A 165 -8.30 10.64 -16.28
C ASP A 165 -7.97 9.79 -15.04
N LYS A 166 -8.90 9.72 -14.11
CA LYS A 166 -8.78 8.92 -12.88
C LYS A 166 -8.62 7.43 -13.18
N GLU A 167 -9.16 6.99 -14.31
CA GLU A 167 -8.99 5.64 -14.82
C GLU A 167 -7.56 5.37 -15.29
N HIS A 168 -6.74 6.39 -15.53
CA HIS A 168 -5.31 6.23 -15.83
C HIS A 168 -4.44 6.27 -14.57
N LEU A 169 -4.98 6.80 -13.47
CA LEU A 169 -4.29 6.97 -12.19
C LEU A 169 -4.38 5.72 -11.31
N PHE A 170 -4.05 4.54 -11.86
CA PHE A 170 -3.81 3.37 -11.03
C PHE A 170 -2.63 2.54 -11.54
N ASP A 171 -2.02 1.81 -10.62
CA ASP A 171 -0.74 1.15 -10.80
C ASP A 171 -0.73 0.17 -12.00
N GLN A 172 -1.70 -0.73 -12.10
CA GLN A 172 -1.77 -1.68 -13.21
C GLN A 172 -1.95 -1.00 -14.57
N TRP A 173 -2.68 0.12 -14.63
CA TRP A 173 -2.85 0.88 -15.87
C TRP A 173 -1.53 1.52 -16.28
N LEU A 174 -0.84 2.18 -15.34
CA LEU A 174 0.43 2.85 -15.62
C LEU A 174 1.48 1.87 -16.11
N LEU A 175 1.60 0.72 -15.46
CA LEU A 175 2.62 -0.26 -15.82
C LEU A 175 2.36 -0.94 -17.16
N LYS A 176 1.08 -1.09 -17.52
CA LYS A 176 0.69 -1.63 -18.82
C LYS A 176 1.00 -0.67 -19.96
N ASN A 177 0.70 0.62 -19.79
CA ASN A 177 0.82 1.62 -20.86
C ASN A 177 2.20 2.30 -20.89
N TYR A 178 2.86 2.37 -19.74
CA TYR A 178 4.16 3.01 -19.55
C TYR A 178 5.16 2.04 -18.88
N PRO A 179 5.60 0.97 -19.57
CA PRO A 179 6.58 0.04 -19.01
C PRO A 179 7.86 0.77 -18.56
N PRO A 180 8.35 0.55 -17.32
CA PRO A 180 9.44 1.34 -16.77
C PRO A 180 10.71 1.40 -17.62
N GLU A 181 11.03 0.32 -18.34
CA GLU A 181 12.23 0.18 -19.16
C GLU A 181 12.28 1.21 -20.29
N LYS A 182 11.12 1.71 -20.73
CA LYS A 182 10.99 2.69 -21.82
C LYS A 182 10.74 4.12 -21.30
N TRP A 183 9.99 4.23 -20.20
CA TRP A 183 9.41 5.51 -19.77
C TRP A 183 10.11 6.14 -18.56
N CYS A 184 10.94 5.39 -17.85
CA CYS A 184 11.68 5.87 -16.69
C CYS A 184 13.12 6.29 -17.01
N ASN A 185 13.79 6.87 -16.00
CA ASN A 185 15.21 7.20 -16.08
C ASN A 185 16.04 5.95 -16.45
N LYS A 186 17.07 6.13 -17.27
CA LYS A 186 17.96 5.02 -17.65
C LYS A 186 18.60 4.43 -16.39
N ASN A 187 18.63 3.10 -16.32
CA ASN A 187 19.16 2.32 -15.19
C ASN A 187 18.32 2.34 -13.90
N LEU A 188 17.12 2.94 -13.91
CA LEU A 188 16.20 2.80 -12.80
C LEU A 188 15.61 1.38 -12.78
N MET A 189 15.68 0.74 -11.62
CA MET A 189 15.07 -0.56 -11.36
C MET A 189 14.11 -0.45 -10.17
N PHE A 190 12.88 -0.90 -10.36
CA PHE A 190 11.93 -1.12 -9.28
C PHE A 190 11.99 -2.58 -8.83
N TYR A 191 12.41 -2.83 -7.59
CA TYR A 191 12.65 -4.19 -7.09
C TYR A 191 11.41 -5.09 -7.02
N ASN A 192 10.26 -4.50 -6.71
CA ASN A 192 9.02 -5.25 -6.49
C ASN A 192 8.04 -5.14 -7.68
N MET A 193 8.57 -4.86 -8.87
CA MET A 193 7.83 -4.94 -10.12
C MET A 193 7.75 -6.40 -10.63
N PRO A 194 6.70 -6.78 -11.39
CA PRO A 194 5.68 -5.93 -12.02
C PRO A 194 4.44 -5.65 -11.15
N CYS A 195 4.49 -5.90 -9.84
CA CYS A 195 3.33 -5.81 -8.96
C CYS A 195 3.55 -4.78 -7.82
N PRO A 196 3.44 -3.47 -8.09
CA PRO A 196 3.59 -2.44 -7.06
C PRO A 196 2.46 -2.51 -6.02
N GLY A 197 1.29 -3.04 -6.39
CA GLY A 197 0.21 -3.35 -5.48
C GLY A 197 0.45 -4.59 -4.59
N CYS A 198 1.50 -5.39 -4.86
CA CYS A 198 1.81 -6.55 -4.04
C CYS A 198 2.46 -6.13 -2.71
N HIS A 199 2.07 -6.82 -1.64
CA HIS A 199 2.52 -6.53 -0.27
C HIS A 199 3.87 -7.18 0.04
N HIS A 200 4.91 -6.79 -0.71
CA HIS A 200 6.27 -7.25 -0.48
C HIS A 200 6.83 -6.62 0.79
N HIS A 201 7.34 -7.44 1.69
CA HIS A 201 8.01 -6.99 2.91
C HIS A 201 9.40 -6.44 2.60
N TYR A 202 9.94 -5.62 3.50
CA TYR A 202 11.30 -5.10 3.42
C TYR A 202 12.31 -6.24 3.35
N SER A 203 13.10 -6.27 2.28
CA SER A 203 14.19 -7.23 2.09
C SER A 203 15.51 -6.50 2.24
N GLU A 204 16.38 -7.00 3.12
CA GLU A 204 17.74 -6.50 3.21
C GLU A 204 18.54 -7.00 1.99
N HIS A 205 19.13 -6.06 1.27
CA HIS A 205 20.05 -6.38 0.18
C HIS A 205 21.42 -5.80 0.55
N PRO A 206 22.26 -6.52 1.32
CA PRO A 206 23.49 -5.97 1.91
C PRO A 206 24.49 -5.49 0.85
N ASN A 207 24.38 -5.99 -0.38
CA ASN A 207 25.29 -5.66 -1.49
C ASN A 207 24.68 -4.66 -2.48
N GLU A 208 23.49 -4.14 -2.21
CA GLU A 208 22.75 -3.35 -3.18
C GLU A 208 22.23 -2.07 -2.54
N GLU A 209 22.58 -0.93 -3.13
CA GLU A 209 22.05 0.35 -2.70
C GLU A 209 20.68 0.59 -3.32
N PHE A 210 19.65 0.73 -2.48
CA PHE A 210 18.30 1.07 -2.92
C PHE A 210 17.64 2.05 -1.97
N PHE A 211 16.66 2.80 -2.49
CA PHE A 211 15.76 3.62 -1.70
C PHE A 211 14.51 2.82 -1.36
N SER A 212 14.23 2.69 -0.07
CA SER A 212 12.95 2.17 0.40
C SER A 212 11.95 3.32 0.50
N LEU A 213 10.81 3.16 -0.15
CA LEU A 213 9.72 4.11 -0.13
C LEU A 213 8.48 3.42 0.44
N THR A 214 7.81 4.05 1.39
CA THR A 214 6.54 3.55 1.92
C THR A 214 5.68 4.70 2.46
N VAL A 215 4.43 4.40 2.77
CA VAL A 215 3.57 5.27 3.56
C VAL A 215 2.97 4.43 4.66
N PHE A 216 3.02 4.94 5.88
CA PHE A 216 2.41 4.33 7.05
C PHE A 216 1.08 4.99 7.38
N ARG A 217 0.36 4.38 8.30
CA ARG A 217 -0.94 4.83 8.77
C ARG A 217 -1.08 4.50 10.25
N ASP A 218 -1.85 5.31 10.96
CA ASP A 218 -2.30 4.94 12.30
C ASP A 218 -2.83 3.48 12.29
N PRO A 219 -2.31 2.58 13.15
CA PRO A 219 -2.63 1.17 13.06
C PRO A 219 -4.12 0.87 13.26
N THR A 220 -4.83 1.63 14.09
CA THR A 220 -6.28 1.48 14.29
C THR A 220 -7.04 1.84 13.02
N GLU A 221 -6.70 2.98 12.42
CA GLU A 221 -7.28 3.44 11.15
C GLU A 221 -6.98 2.47 9.99
N ARG A 222 -5.78 1.89 9.96
CA ARG A 222 -5.41 0.84 9.00
C ARG A 222 -6.26 -0.41 9.18
N LEU A 223 -6.38 -0.92 10.41
CA LEU A 223 -7.18 -2.10 10.74
C LEU A 223 -8.64 -1.90 10.34
N TRP A 224 -9.23 -0.75 10.69
CA TRP A 224 -10.59 -0.41 10.29
C TRP A 224 -10.75 -0.34 8.77
N SER A 225 -9.80 0.27 8.08
CA SER A 225 -9.82 0.33 6.62
C SER A 225 -9.73 -1.07 5.98
N GLY A 226 -8.97 -1.98 6.58
CA GLY A 226 -8.90 -3.39 6.18
C GLY A 226 -10.22 -4.12 6.38
N TYR A 227 -10.82 -3.98 7.57
CA TYR A 227 -12.12 -4.55 7.91
C TYR A 227 -13.21 -4.12 6.91
N ARG A 228 -13.31 -2.82 6.65
CA ARG A 228 -14.28 -2.23 5.72
C ARG A 228 -14.04 -2.60 4.26
N TYR A 229 -12.81 -2.99 3.91
CA TYR A 229 -12.44 -3.41 2.57
C TYR A 229 -12.49 -4.93 2.46
N ASN A 230 -13.68 -5.49 2.68
CA ASN A 230 -13.94 -6.94 2.63
C ASN A 230 -13.01 -7.75 3.54
N ARG A 231 -12.72 -7.24 4.75
CA ARG A 231 -11.80 -7.87 5.71
C ARG A 231 -10.46 -8.24 5.07
N GLN A 232 -9.85 -7.30 4.33
CA GLN A 232 -8.63 -7.58 3.57
C GLN A 232 -7.54 -8.20 4.45
N GLY A 233 -7.06 -9.38 4.04
CA GLY A 233 -6.02 -10.12 4.74
C GLY A 233 -6.51 -11.13 5.78
N SER A 234 -7.83 -11.16 6.06
CA SER A 234 -8.43 -12.10 7.01
C SER A 234 -8.34 -13.53 6.49
N TRP A 235 -8.15 -14.49 7.40
CA TRP A 235 -8.27 -15.91 7.09
C TRP A 235 -9.71 -16.38 7.07
N GLN A 236 -10.62 -15.60 7.66
CA GLN A 236 -12.03 -15.90 7.65
C GLN A 236 -12.60 -15.47 6.31
N SER A 237 -13.16 -16.42 5.57
CA SER A 237 -13.96 -16.14 4.38
C SER A 237 -15.34 -15.56 4.72
N ASP A 238 -15.72 -15.59 6.00
CA ASP A 238 -17.00 -15.08 6.46
C ASP A 238 -17.05 -13.55 6.33
N SER A 239 -18.09 -13.07 5.66
CA SER A 239 -18.39 -11.64 5.50
C SER A 239 -19.20 -11.06 6.67
N ASN A 240 -19.50 -11.88 7.70
CA ASN A 240 -20.29 -11.48 8.87
C ASN A 240 -19.49 -11.24 10.16
N SER A 241 -18.22 -11.63 10.26
CA SER A 241 -17.41 -11.37 11.46
C SER A 241 -17.39 -9.88 11.86
N THR A 242 -17.47 -9.62 13.15
CA THR A 242 -17.41 -8.27 13.71
C THR A 242 -16.01 -7.68 13.55
N PHE A 243 -15.88 -6.35 13.71
CA PHE A 243 -14.55 -5.72 13.75
C PHE A 243 -13.67 -6.33 14.85
N TYR A 244 -14.28 -6.69 15.98
CA TYR A 244 -13.60 -7.29 17.12
C TYR A 244 -13.02 -8.68 16.80
N GLU A 245 -13.77 -9.51 16.08
CA GLU A 245 -13.28 -10.81 15.61
C GLU A 245 -12.15 -10.63 14.58
N PHE A 246 -12.27 -9.65 13.68
CA PHE A 246 -11.26 -9.34 12.67
C PHE A 246 -9.91 -8.91 13.29
N ILE A 247 -9.89 -8.01 14.28
CA ILE A 247 -8.64 -7.54 14.90
C ILE A 247 -8.00 -8.58 15.84
N ARG A 248 -8.74 -9.62 16.23
CA ARG A 248 -8.20 -10.75 17.01
C ARG A 248 -7.46 -11.76 16.14
N GLU A 249 -7.52 -11.63 14.81
CA GLU A 249 -6.76 -12.48 13.91
C GLU A 249 -5.26 -12.15 13.95
N PRO A 250 -4.39 -13.11 14.27
CA PRO A 250 -2.96 -12.85 14.44
C PRO A 250 -2.26 -12.39 13.15
N ASN A 251 -2.76 -12.78 11.97
CA ASN A 251 -2.31 -12.34 10.65
C ASN A 251 -2.69 -10.90 10.30
N ILE A 252 -3.68 -10.32 10.97
CA ILE A 252 -4.14 -8.96 10.70
C ILE A 252 -3.32 -7.93 11.48
N MET A 253 -2.92 -8.30 12.69
CA MET A 253 -2.18 -7.43 13.61
C MET A 253 -0.71 -7.28 13.20
N ASN A 254 -0.14 -6.13 13.56
CA ASN A 254 1.27 -5.79 13.37
C ASN A 254 1.74 -5.77 11.91
N CYS A 255 0.85 -5.55 10.95
CA CYS A 255 1.16 -5.63 9.52
C CYS A 255 2.30 -4.70 9.08
N GLN A 256 2.27 -3.41 9.46
CA GLN A 256 3.33 -2.46 9.09
C GLN A 256 4.67 -2.86 9.69
N LEU A 257 4.65 -3.17 10.99
CA LEU A 257 5.83 -3.58 11.73
C LEU A 257 6.44 -4.88 11.16
N LYS A 258 5.60 -5.88 10.87
CA LYS A 258 6.01 -7.13 10.18
C LYS A 258 6.70 -6.82 8.85
N MET A 259 6.08 -6.00 8.01
CA MET A 259 6.64 -5.68 6.69
C MET A 259 7.97 -4.94 6.79
N VAL A 260 8.11 -3.97 7.70
CA VAL A 260 9.40 -3.30 7.98
C VAL A 260 10.44 -4.29 8.50
N LEU A 261 10.01 -5.30 9.26
CA LEU A 261 10.87 -6.34 9.80
C LEU A 261 11.25 -7.44 8.78
N GLY A 262 10.68 -7.41 7.58
CA GLY A 262 10.94 -8.42 6.55
C GLY A 262 10.07 -9.66 6.69
N HIS A 263 8.85 -9.48 7.19
CA HIS A 263 7.85 -10.52 7.31
C HIS A 263 6.61 -10.19 6.48
N ASP A 264 6.00 -11.21 5.89
CA ASP A 264 4.73 -11.06 5.19
C ASP A 264 3.63 -10.56 6.14
N CYS A 265 2.82 -9.63 5.67
CA CYS A 265 1.71 -9.11 6.45
C CYS A 265 0.64 -10.19 6.73
N CYS A 266 0.09 -10.84 5.68
CA CYS A 266 -1.09 -11.73 5.81
C CYS A 266 -0.88 -13.20 5.39
N LYS A 267 0.28 -13.57 4.82
CA LYS A 267 0.51 -14.91 4.22
C LYS A 267 1.14 -15.93 5.16
N GLN A 268 1.43 -15.54 6.39
CA GLN A 268 2.12 -16.40 7.34
C GLN A 268 1.15 -17.44 7.89
N ASN A 269 1.64 -18.63 8.22
CA ASN A 269 0.82 -19.56 8.98
C ASN A 269 0.74 -19.13 10.46
N ARG A 270 -0.22 -19.69 11.20
CA ARG A 270 -0.44 -19.35 12.61
C ARG A 270 0.79 -19.56 13.49
N GLN A 271 1.48 -20.69 13.31
CA GLN A 271 2.66 -21.04 14.09
C GLN A 271 3.82 -20.04 13.86
N GLN A 272 4.02 -19.58 12.62
CA GLN A 272 5.02 -18.56 12.30
C GLN A 272 4.73 -17.25 13.03
N ILE A 273 3.46 -16.85 13.11
CA ILE A 273 3.08 -15.60 13.79
C ILE A 273 3.23 -15.73 15.30
N GLU A 274 2.81 -16.85 15.90
CA GLU A 274 2.91 -17.06 17.35
C GLU A 274 4.37 -17.09 17.82
N ASN A 275 5.28 -17.60 17.00
CA ASN A 275 6.72 -17.61 17.29
C ASN A 275 7.45 -16.31 16.89
N MET A 276 6.75 -15.39 16.22
CA MET A 276 7.36 -14.16 15.71
C MET A 276 7.65 -13.20 16.85
N ARG A 277 8.93 -12.88 17.01
CA ARG A 277 9.37 -11.79 17.89
C ARG A 277 9.57 -10.53 17.06
N LEU A 278 8.66 -9.57 17.19
CA LEU A 278 8.81 -8.28 16.50
C LEU A 278 9.77 -7.40 17.31
N ASN A 279 10.87 -7.00 16.69
CA ASN A 279 11.86 -6.13 17.29
C ASN A 279 11.55 -4.67 16.93
N VAL A 280 10.84 -3.97 17.82
CA VAL A 280 10.45 -2.55 17.62
C VAL A 280 11.69 -1.67 17.40
N SER A 281 12.77 -1.87 18.16
CA SER A 281 14.00 -1.10 18.03
C SER A 281 14.65 -1.25 16.66
N LEU A 282 14.73 -2.47 16.13
CA LEU A 282 15.25 -2.71 14.78
C LEU A 282 14.37 -2.06 13.71
N ALA A 283 13.05 -2.10 13.88
CA ALA A 283 12.14 -1.44 12.95
C ALA A 283 12.32 0.09 12.97
N ILE A 284 12.52 0.70 14.14
CA ILE A 284 12.86 2.13 14.29
C ILE A 284 14.19 2.42 13.59
N GLU A 285 15.22 1.59 13.82
CA GLU A 285 16.53 1.73 13.18
C GLU A 285 16.41 1.73 11.65
N ARG A 286 15.68 0.76 11.08
CA ARG A 286 15.47 0.65 9.63
C ARG A 286 14.80 1.87 9.03
N VAL A 287 13.69 2.35 9.62
CA VAL A 287 12.99 3.53 9.06
C VAL A 287 13.76 4.83 9.29
N SER A 288 14.68 4.86 10.25
CA SER A 288 15.57 5.99 10.52
C SER A 288 16.67 6.14 9.47
N GLN A 289 16.93 5.11 8.66
CA GLN A 289 18.01 5.14 7.68
C GLN A 289 17.82 6.26 6.64
N PRO A 290 18.91 6.91 6.17
CA PRO A 290 18.84 8.00 5.19
C PRO A 290 18.25 7.61 3.82
N ARG A 291 18.18 6.32 3.49
CA ARG A 291 17.58 5.80 2.26
C ARG A 291 16.20 5.19 2.47
N PHE A 292 15.61 5.39 3.65
CA PHE A 292 14.26 4.94 3.97
C PHE A 292 13.32 6.14 4.07
N PHE A 293 12.67 6.46 2.95
CA PHE A 293 11.58 7.41 2.91
C PHE A 293 10.32 6.76 3.49
N PHE A 294 9.62 7.50 4.36
CA PHE A 294 8.25 7.15 4.70
C PHE A 294 7.37 8.38 4.89
N GLY A 295 6.10 8.24 4.51
CA GLY A 295 5.04 9.19 4.80
C GLY A 295 4.06 8.69 5.87
N ILE A 296 3.11 9.56 6.25
CA ILE A 296 1.96 9.21 7.09
C ILE A 296 0.67 9.57 6.35
N THR A 297 -0.24 8.59 6.23
CA THR A 297 -1.48 8.70 5.46
C THR A 297 -2.35 9.87 5.95
N GLU A 298 -2.50 10.05 7.26
CA GLU A 298 -3.26 11.13 7.88
C GLU A 298 -2.63 12.52 7.64
N ARG A 299 -1.37 12.57 7.21
CA ARG A 299 -0.58 13.77 6.93
C ARG A 299 -0.15 13.80 5.47
N TRP A 300 -1.10 13.53 4.58
CA TRP A 300 -0.84 13.32 3.15
C TRP A 300 -0.16 14.52 2.46
N ALA A 301 -0.63 15.75 2.72
CA ALA A 301 -0.05 16.94 2.13
C ALA A 301 1.42 17.14 2.52
N GLU A 302 1.73 16.94 3.79
CA GLU A 302 3.09 17.01 4.32
C GLU A 302 3.96 15.87 3.77
N THR A 303 3.36 14.68 3.58
CA THR A 303 4.01 13.53 2.92
C THR A 303 4.39 13.86 1.47
N MET A 304 3.49 14.51 0.69
CA MET A 304 3.79 14.94 -0.68
C MET A 304 4.91 15.99 -0.70
N CYS A 305 4.81 17.02 0.14
CA CYS A 305 5.87 18.03 0.26
C CYS A 305 7.22 17.38 0.59
N LEU A 306 7.25 16.48 1.57
CA LEU A 306 8.49 15.81 1.97
C LEU A 306 9.06 14.97 0.83
N PHE A 307 8.22 14.22 0.11
CA PHE A 307 8.64 13.41 -1.03
C PHE A 307 9.31 14.26 -2.12
N HIS A 308 8.66 15.35 -2.54
CA HIS A 308 9.19 16.26 -3.56
C HIS A 308 10.39 17.09 -3.06
N ARG A 309 10.52 17.32 -1.74
CA ARG A 309 11.76 17.91 -1.18
C ARG A 309 12.90 16.90 -1.15
N TRP A 310 12.61 15.62 -0.94
CA TRP A 310 13.63 14.58 -0.85
C TRP A 310 14.19 14.22 -2.22
N PHE A 311 13.31 14.02 -3.20
CA PHE A 311 13.68 13.62 -4.56
C PHE A 311 13.61 14.78 -5.56
N GLY A 312 13.44 16.03 -5.13
CA GLY A 312 13.18 17.14 -6.04
C GLY A 312 11.86 17.00 -6.80
N GLY A 313 11.66 17.83 -7.82
CA GLY A 313 10.43 17.86 -8.60
C GLY A 313 9.39 18.86 -8.08
N GLU A 314 8.32 19.00 -8.86
CA GLU A 314 7.18 19.85 -8.53
C GLU A 314 6.04 19.01 -7.96
N VAL A 315 5.37 19.56 -6.96
CA VAL A 315 4.13 18.97 -6.43
C VAL A 315 3.06 19.01 -7.51
N LEU A 316 2.57 17.84 -7.92
CA LEU A 316 1.61 17.65 -9.00
C LEU A 316 0.19 17.66 -8.41
N SER A 317 -0.40 18.84 -8.21
CA SER A 317 -1.70 18.98 -7.52
C SER A 317 -2.80 18.03 -8.01
N ASP A 318 -2.89 17.79 -9.32
CA ASP A 318 -3.88 16.94 -9.98
C ASP A 318 -3.65 15.43 -9.79
N VAL A 319 -2.42 15.03 -9.52
CA VAL A 319 -1.99 13.63 -9.37
C VAL A 319 -1.77 13.28 -7.90
N ASP A 320 -0.96 14.10 -7.21
CA ASP A 320 -0.48 13.86 -5.85
C ASP A 320 -1.61 13.90 -4.83
N PHE A 321 -2.59 14.77 -5.05
CA PHE A 321 -3.75 14.93 -4.17
C PHE A 321 -4.98 14.21 -4.71
N HIS A 322 -4.80 13.39 -5.74
CA HIS A 322 -5.89 12.59 -6.25
C HIS A 322 -6.28 11.53 -5.21
N ASN A 323 -7.52 11.60 -4.74
CA ASN A 323 -8.07 10.61 -3.83
C ASN A 323 -8.80 9.52 -4.63
N ASN A 324 -8.06 8.49 -5.01
CA ASN A 324 -8.54 7.38 -5.84
C ASN A 324 -9.40 6.42 -5.03
N ARG A 325 -9.46 6.60 -3.70
CA ARG A 325 -10.23 5.77 -2.78
C ARG A 325 -10.83 6.65 -1.70
N LYS A 326 -12.03 7.18 -1.95
CA LYS A 326 -12.82 7.89 -0.93
C LYS A 326 -13.03 6.97 0.28
N GLY A 327 -12.15 7.08 1.27
CA GLY A 327 -12.28 6.38 2.54
C GLY A 327 -13.54 6.89 3.24
N ARG A 328 -14.22 6.00 3.97
CA ARG A 328 -15.15 6.45 5.01
C ARG A 328 -14.29 6.79 6.21
N THR A 329 -14.28 8.05 6.61
CA THR A 329 -13.62 8.46 7.85
C THR A 329 -14.31 7.77 9.02
N LEU A 330 -13.50 7.24 9.94
CA LEU A 330 -14.02 6.90 11.25
C LEU A 330 -14.48 8.19 11.94
N PRO A 331 -15.57 8.16 12.72
CA PRO A 331 -15.75 9.15 13.75
C PRO A 331 -14.49 9.15 14.64
N PRO A 332 -13.88 10.32 14.90
CA PRO A 332 -12.67 10.39 15.70
C PRO A 332 -12.82 9.65 17.03
N GLY A 333 -11.84 8.80 17.36
CA GLY A 333 -11.80 8.03 18.61
C GLY A 333 -12.63 6.75 18.62
N LYS A 334 -13.44 6.48 17.60
CA LYS A 334 -14.24 5.25 17.55
C LYS A 334 -13.32 4.04 17.35
N TYR A 335 -13.46 3.04 18.22
CA TYR A 335 -12.69 1.79 18.25
C TYR A 335 -11.22 1.86 18.65
N ARG A 336 -10.65 3.04 18.92
CA ARG A 336 -9.25 3.12 19.38
C ARG A 336 -9.06 2.38 20.70
N ASP A 337 -10.03 2.51 21.60
CA ASP A 337 -10.01 1.81 22.90
C ASP A 337 -10.39 0.32 22.78
N ASP A 338 -10.98 -0.09 21.65
CA ASP A 338 -11.36 -1.48 21.38
C ASP A 338 -10.20 -2.30 20.78
N VAL A 339 -9.16 -1.64 20.25
CA VAL A 339 -7.97 -2.32 19.72
C VAL A 339 -7.04 -2.69 20.87
N PRO A 340 -6.76 -3.98 21.10
CA PRO A 340 -5.84 -4.39 22.15
C PRO A 340 -4.45 -3.76 21.92
N PRO A 341 -3.74 -3.35 22.99
CA PRO A 341 -2.37 -2.87 22.87
C PRO A 341 -1.51 -3.85 22.06
N HIS A 342 -0.74 -3.33 21.11
CA HIS A 342 0.10 -4.15 20.24
C HIS A 342 1.35 -3.38 19.80
N GLN A 343 2.41 -4.12 19.45
CA GLN A 343 3.74 -3.56 19.18
C GLN A 343 3.78 -2.61 17.98
N GLU A 344 2.93 -2.81 16.97
CA GLU A 344 2.83 -1.85 15.85
C GLU A 344 2.29 -0.47 16.28
N LEU A 345 1.46 -0.37 17.33
CA LEU A 345 1.04 0.94 17.87
C LEU A 345 2.21 1.66 18.56
N GLU A 346 2.92 0.95 19.44
CA GLU A 346 4.13 1.46 20.09
C GLU A 346 5.18 1.92 19.06
N TRP A 347 5.46 1.07 18.06
CA TRP A 347 6.36 1.40 16.97
C TRP A 347 5.88 2.62 16.16
N PHE A 348 4.58 2.69 15.83
CA PHE A 348 4.04 3.82 15.06
C PHE A 348 4.20 5.14 15.82
N GLU A 349 3.87 5.16 17.11
CA GLU A 349 4.06 6.33 17.97
C GLU A 349 5.54 6.74 18.06
N ALA A 350 6.46 5.77 18.07
CA ALA A 350 7.90 6.04 18.10
C ALA A 350 8.46 6.64 16.79
N ILE A 351 7.86 6.36 15.63
CA ILE A 351 8.33 6.89 14.33
C ILE A 351 7.71 8.24 13.97
N VAL A 352 6.63 8.67 14.63
CA VAL A 352 6.00 9.98 14.39
C VAL A 352 6.99 11.13 14.63
N PRO A 353 7.75 11.20 15.75
CA PRO A 353 8.76 12.24 15.95
C PRO A 353 9.84 12.26 14.87
N ILE A 354 10.19 11.10 14.30
CA ILE A 354 11.17 10.98 13.21
C ILE A 354 10.62 11.66 11.94
N PHE A 355 9.35 11.38 11.62
CA PHE A 355 8.66 12.02 10.51
C PHE A 355 8.58 13.55 10.70
N GLU A 356 8.22 14.00 11.91
CA GLU A 356 8.14 15.43 12.23
C GLU A 356 9.48 16.15 12.12
N ALA A 357 10.56 15.51 12.57
CA ALA A 357 11.91 16.04 12.42
C ALA A 357 12.26 16.21 10.94
N ARG A 358 11.96 15.21 10.10
CA ARG A 358 12.16 15.27 8.64
C ARG A 358 11.33 16.37 7.98
N LEU A 359 10.06 16.52 8.37
CA LEU A 359 9.20 17.59 7.88
C LEU A 359 9.74 18.98 8.23
N LYS A 360 10.16 19.17 9.48
CA LYS A 360 10.75 20.43 9.93
C LYS A 360 12.02 20.75 9.15
N ALA A 361 12.88 19.74 8.97
CA ALA A 361 14.15 19.89 8.26
C ALA A 361 13.95 20.21 6.77
N ALA A 362 12.87 19.72 6.15
CA ALA A 362 12.49 19.99 4.76
C ALA A 362 11.58 21.22 4.58
N ASN A 363 11.25 21.95 5.65
CA ASN A 363 10.27 23.04 5.67
C ASN A 363 8.89 22.63 5.09
N CYS A 364 8.43 21.43 5.46
CA CYS A 364 7.16 20.84 5.04
C CYS A 364 6.13 20.71 6.17
N LEU A 365 6.45 21.19 7.38
CA LEU A 365 5.53 21.11 8.50
C LEU A 365 4.31 22.03 8.26
N ALA A 366 3.11 21.49 8.47
CA ALA A 366 1.83 22.16 8.19
C ALA A 366 1.68 22.59 6.71
N TYR A 367 2.37 21.92 5.79
CA TYR A 367 2.23 22.18 4.37
C TYR A 367 0.76 22.05 3.92
N SER A 368 0.29 23.08 3.23
CA SER A 368 -1.01 23.09 2.58
C SER A 368 -0.78 23.18 1.07
N PRO A 369 -1.42 22.31 0.26
CA PRO A 369 -1.31 22.40 -1.19
C PRO A 369 -1.86 23.75 -1.69
N PRO A 370 -1.27 24.29 -2.78
CA PRO A 370 -1.71 25.54 -3.39
C PRO A 370 -3.12 25.49 -3.98
#